data_AF-A0A378IXZ6-F1
#
_entry.id   AF-A0A378IXZ6-F1
#
_cell.length_a   1.000
_cell.length_b   1.000
_cell.length_c   1.000
_cell.angle_alpha   90.00
_cell.angle_beta   90.00
_cell.angle_gamma   90.00
#
_symmetry.space_group_name_H-M   'P 1'
#
loop_
_entity.id
_entity.type
_entity.pdbx_description
1 polymer ?
#
loop_
_entity_poly.entity_id
_entity_poly.type
_entity_poly.pdbx_seq_one_letter_code
_entity_poly.pdbx_strand_id
1 'polypeptide(L)'
;MPYGNSSTKIGSSCIDSNDEIIRHIMCKDFNNQTNTVKTSAFDTAKLSTEGISVSIERLLSPTIRHHIIRALEKGNKFTYICDYISAADEIVGIQDDNSNPAFNLNYSPLALNVAHADIKFSSFIASLTRAEHKKYRKLLMDVFIIK
;
A
#
# COMPACT_ATOMS: atom_id res chain seq x y z
N MET A 1 0.82 -33.58 30.61
CA MET A 1 0.45 -32.15 30.70
C MET A 1 -0.08 -31.73 29.34
N PRO A 2 -1.35 -31.34 29.18
CA PRO A 2 -1.84 -30.90 27.88
C PRO A 2 -1.42 -29.44 27.66
N TYR A 3 -0.92 -29.17 26.46
CA TYR A 3 -0.51 -27.87 25.99
C TYR A 3 -1.70 -26.90 26.05
N GLY A 4 -1.50 -25.76 26.72
CA GLY A 4 -2.49 -24.70 26.78
C GLY A 4 -2.79 -24.17 25.39
N ASN A 5 -4.06 -24.29 24.97
CA ASN A 5 -4.64 -23.51 23.90
C ASN A 5 -4.60 -22.04 24.29
N SER A 6 -3.50 -21.35 23.99
CA SER A 6 -3.55 -19.90 23.82
C SER A 6 -4.32 -19.64 22.53
N SER A 7 -5.65 -19.63 22.64
CA SER A 7 -6.46 -18.81 21.75
C SER A 7 -6.02 -17.38 21.99
N THR A 8 -5.01 -16.93 21.25
CA THR A 8 -4.68 -15.53 21.11
C THR A 8 -5.99 -14.88 20.67
N LYS A 9 -6.64 -14.18 21.59
CA LYS A 9 -7.73 -13.27 21.25
C LYS A 9 -7.17 -12.37 20.17
N ILE A 10 -7.58 -12.60 18.94
CA ILE A 10 -7.44 -11.63 17.86
C ILE A 10 -8.28 -10.46 18.37
N GLY A 11 -7.60 -9.50 19.01
CA GLY A 11 -8.24 -8.26 19.40
C GLY A 11 -8.91 -7.74 18.16
N SER A 12 -10.23 -7.51 18.23
CA SER A 12 -10.98 -7.00 17.10
C SER A 12 -10.48 -5.58 16.82
N SER A 13 -9.43 -5.47 16.01
CA SER A 13 -9.14 -4.25 15.27
C SER A 13 -10.19 -4.18 14.18
N CYS A 14 -11.40 -3.81 14.57
CA CYS A 14 -12.40 -3.38 13.62
C CYS A 14 -11.74 -2.27 12.79
N ILE A 15 -11.61 -2.50 11.49
CA ILE A 15 -11.19 -1.47 10.55
C ILE A 15 -12.23 -0.36 10.68
N ASP A 16 -11.77 0.82 11.04
CA ASP A 16 -12.62 1.99 11.18
C ASP A 16 -12.58 2.75 9.84
N SER A 17 -13.72 3.27 9.40
CA SER A 17 -13.78 4.27 8.32
C SER A 17 -12.90 5.50 8.60
N ASN A 18 -12.50 5.71 9.86
CA ASN A 18 -11.54 6.73 10.31
C ASN A 18 -10.07 6.27 10.28
N ASP A 19 -9.73 5.20 9.56
CA ASP A 19 -8.32 4.83 9.37
C ASP A 19 -7.63 5.85 8.45
N GLU A 20 -7.14 6.93 9.07
CA GLU A 20 -6.68 8.16 8.41
C GLU A 20 -5.36 8.02 7.66
N ILE A 21 -4.47 7.11 8.07
CA ILE A 21 -3.10 7.04 7.54
C ILE A 21 -2.82 5.68 6.91
N ILE A 22 -2.49 5.72 5.63
CA ILE A 22 -2.08 4.57 4.83
C ILE A 22 -0.57 4.58 4.68
N ARG A 23 0.08 3.49 5.09
CA ARG A 23 1.51 3.25 4.91
C ARG A 23 1.75 2.27 3.78
N HIS A 24 2.69 2.59 2.90
CA HIS A 24 3.16 1.68 1.87
C HIS A 24 4.66 1.44 2.01
N ILE A 25 5.02 0.19 2.33
CA ILE A 25 6.42 -0.25 2.44
C ILE A 25 6.76 -1.06 1.20
N MET A 26 7.76 -0.61 0.44
CA MET A 26 8.18 -1.29 -0.80
C MET A 26 9.69 -1.31 -0.99
N CYS A 27 10.17 -2.36 -1.67
CA CYS A 27 11.54 -2.44 -2.17
C CYS A 27 11.69 -1.62 -3.45
N LYS A 28 12.78 -0.85 -3.53
CA LYS A 28 13.23 -0.21 -4.76
C LYS A 28 14.63 -0.68 -5.15
N ASP A 29 14.86 -0.70 -6.46
CA ASP A 29 16.17 -1.00 -7.04
C ASP A 29 17.10 0.19 -6.81
N PHE A 30 18.26 -0.06 -6.19
CA PHE A 30 19.30 0.95 -6.05
C PHE A 30 20.29 0.87 -7.21
N ASN A 31 20.50 1.98 -7.92
CA ASN A 31 21.49 2.05 -8.98
C ASN A 31 22.85 2.48 -8.42
N ASN A 32 23.77 1.53 -8.29
CA ASN A 32 25.14 1.76 -7.82
C ASN A 32 25.97 2.70 -8.71
N GLN A 33 25.63 2.85 -10.00
CA GLN A 33 26.39 3.71 -10.91
C GLN A 33 26.03 5.19 -10.73
N THR A 34 24.77 5.47 -10.42
CA THR A 34 24.27 6.84 -10.25
C THR A 34 24.08 7.21 -8.79
N ASN A 35 24.28 6.27 -7.86
CA ASN A 35 23.94 6.40 -6.44
C ASN A 35 22.50 6.90 -6.21
N THR A 36 21.57 6.48 -7.08
CA THR A 36 20.16 6.88 -7.00
C THR A 36 19.26 5.67 -6.88
N VAL A 37 18.20 5.84 -6.11
CA VAL A 37 17.10 4.87 -6.03
C VAL A 37 16.28 5.00 -7.31
N LYS A 38 16.12 3.90 -8.06
CA LYS A 38 15.14 3.86 -9.14
C LYS A 38 13.76 3.84 -8.52
N THR A 39 13.03 4.93 -8.66
CA THR A 39 11.60 5.01 -8.40
C THR A 39 10.86 4.14 -9.41
N SER A 40 10.67 2.86 -9.09
CA SER A 40 9.59 2.10 -9.71
C SER A 40 8.29 2.80 -9.27
N ALA A 41 7.62 3.41 -10.24
CA ALA A 41 6.31 3.98 -10.00
C ALA A 41 5.34 2.86 -9.62
N PHE A 42 4.33 3.15 -8.78
CA PHE A 42 3.26 2.21 -8.43
C PHE A 42 2.81 1.41 -9.67
N ASP A 43 2.91 0.09 -9.65
CA ASP A 43 2.72 -0.68 -10.88
C ASP A 43 1.29 -0.50 -11.43
N THR A 44 1.17 0.05 -12.64
CA THR A 44 -0.12 0.27 -13.30
C THR A 44 -0.88 -1.04 -13.47
N ALA A 45 -0.19 -2.14 -13.78
CA ALA A 45 -0.84 -3.43 -13.95
C ALA A 45 -1.47 -3.89 -12.64
N LYS A 46 -0.74 -3.76 -11.52
CA LYS A 46 -1.26 -4.07 -10.18
C LYS A 46 -2.44 -3.18 -9.81
N LEU A 47 -2.37 -1.87 -10.06
CA LEU A 47 -3.50 -0.96 -9.79
C LEU A 47 -4.76 -1.33 -10.58
N SER A 48 -4.63 -1.89 -11.79
CA SER A 48 -5.76 -2.30 -12.63
C SER A 48 -6.38 -3.64 -12.24
N THR A 49 -5.61 -4.58 -11.70
CA THR A 49 -6.07 -5.96 -11.48
C THR A 49 -6.12 -6.34 -10.00
N GLU A 50 -4.95 -6.52 -9.39
CA GLU A 50 -4.79 -7.13 -8.07
C GLU A 50 -4.93 -6.13 -6.92
N GLY A 51 -4.67 -4.86 -7.20
CA GLY A 51 -4.46 -3.79 -6.23
C GLY A 51 -3.02 -3.73 -5.72
N ILE A 52 -2.65 -2.55 -5.23
CA ILE A 52 -1.42 -2.35 -4.50
C ILE A 52 -1.71 -2.58 -3.03
N SER A 53 -1.05 -3.60 -2.47
CA SER A 53 -1.12 -3.90 -1.05
C SER A 53 -0.46 -2.78 -0.24
N VAL A 54 -1.20 -2.26 0.71
CA VAL A 54 -0.80 -1.20 1.64
C VAL A 54 -1.19 -1.59 3.07
N SER A 55 -0.68 -0.86 4.04
CA SER A 55 -0.92 -1.08 5.45
C SER A 55 -1.64 0.11 6.10
N ILE A 56 -2.51 -0.17 7.07
CA ILE A 56 -3.14 0.83 7.92
C ILE A 56 -2.17 1.14 9.08
N GLU A 57 -1.67 2.38 9.15
CA GLU A 57 -0.60 2.78 10.08
C GLU A 57 -0.93 2.45 11.54
N ARG A 58 -2.13 2.80 12.00
CA ARG A 58 -2.58 2.60 13.39
C ARG A 58 -2.58 1.13 13.79
N LEU A 59 -2.81 0.22 12.85
CA LEU A 59 -2.87 -1.22 13.07
C LEU A 59 -1.50 -1.89 12.87
N LEU A 60 -0.51 -1.16 12.36
CA LEU A 60 0.83 -1.65 12.09
C LEU A 60 1.73 -1.49 13.32
N SER A 61 1.75 -2.51 14.19
CA SER A 61 2.71 -2.52 15.29
C SER A 61 4.17 -2.54 14.78
N PRO A 62 5.15 -2.04 15.57
CA PRO A 62 6.57 -2.10 15.20
C PRO A 62 7.04 -3.51 14.85
N THR A 63 6.52 -4.52 15.57
CA THR A 63 6.81 -5.93 15.31
C THR A 63 6.30 -6.36 13.94
N ILE A 64 5.06 -6.03 13.58
CA ILE A 64 4.49 -6.38 12.26
C ILE A 64 5.26 -5.65 11.14
N ARG A 65 5.55 -4.36 11.32
CA ARG A 65 6.37 -3.58 10.36
C ARG A 65 7.72 -4.25 10.10
N HIS A 66 8.40 -4.71 11.14
CA HIS A 66 9.69 -5.41 11.01
C HIS A 66 9.57 -6.74 10.26
N HIS A 67 8.47 -7.48 10.46
CA HIS A 67 8.21 -8.72 9.72
C HIS A 67 7.96 -8.44 8.23
N ILE A 68 7.21 -7.39 7.89
CA ILE A 68 6.98 -6.97 6.50
C ILE A 68 8.31 -6.62 5.83
N ILE A 69 9.14 -5.79 6.47
CA ILE A 69 10.46 -5.41 5.94
C ILE A 69 11.35 -6.65 5.72
N ARG A 70 11.44 -7.54 6.71
CA ARG A 70 12.23 -8.78 6.55
C ARG A 70 11.73 -9.70 5.44
N ALA A 71 10.41 -9.78 5.25
CA ALA A 71 9.83 -10.58 4.17
C ALA A 71 10.21 -9.99 2.80
N LEU A 72 10.18 -8.66 2.68
CA LEU A 72 10.58 -7.91 1.49
C LEU A 72 12.08 -8.04 1.16
N GLU A 73 12.93 -8.06 2.19
CA GLU A 73 14.38 -8.26 2.05
C GLU A 73 14.75 -9.66 1.57
N LYS A 74 14.07 -10.71 2.07
CA LYS A 74 14.37 -12.10 1.68
C LYS A 74 14.10 -12.42 0.22
N GLY A 75 13.24 -11.65 -0.44
CA GLY A 75 12.81 -11.90 -1.82
C GLY A 75 13.59 -11.14 -2.91
N ASN A 76 14.42 -10.15 -2.56
CA ASN A 76 14.97 -9.19 -3.53
C ASN A 76 16.50 -9.04 -3.43
N LYS A 77 17.19 -9.04 -4.58
CA LYS A 77 18.67 -8.99 -4.67
C LYS A 77 19.28 -7.57 -4.54
N PHE A 78 18.48 -6.52 -4.72
CA PHE A 78 18.93 -5.12 -4.64
C PHE A 78 17.87 -4.32 -3.87
N THR A 79 18.11 -4.04 -2.58
CA THR A 79 17.06 -3.53 -1.70
C THR A 79 17.43 -2.20 -1.09
N TYR A 80 16.77 -1.15 -1.57
CA TYR A 80 16.50 0.02 -0.76
C TYR A 80 15.04 -0.05 -0.32
N ILE A 81 14.80 -0.20 0.99
CA ILE A 81 13.45 -0.21 1.55
C ILE A 81 12.99 1.24 1.67
N CYS A 82 11.89 1.54 1.01
CA CYS A 82 11.23 2.81 1.20
C CYS A 82 9.96 2.63 2.00
N ASP A 83 9.70 3.62 2.84
CA ASP A 83 8.56 3.64 3.72
C ASP A 83 7.80 4.95 3.51
N TYR A 84 6.63 4.83 2.87
CA TYR A 84 5.80 5.96 2.50
C TYR A 84 4.55 6.00 3.35
N ILE A 85 4.06 7.21 3.63
CA ILE A 85 2.74 7.43 4.22
C ILE A 85 1.94 8.42 3.37
N SER A 86 0.63 8.29 3.39
CA SER A 86 -0.32 9.26 2.84
C SER A 86 -1.60 9.21 3.67
N ALA A 87 -2.34 10.31 3.70
CA ALA A 87 -3.64 10.31 4.32
C ALA A 87 -4.69 9.64 3.38
N ALA A 88 -5.64 8.90 3.95
CA ALA A 88 -6.63 8.15 3.17
C ALA A 88 -7.51 9.08 2.32
N ASP A 89 -7.84 10.25 2.84
CA ASP A 89 -8.59 11.31 2.16
C ASP A 89 -7.82 11.92 0.97
N GLU A 90 -6.49 12.05 1.07
CA GLU A 90 -5.67 12.47 -0.07
C GLU A 90 -5.71 11.46 -1.22
N ILE A 91 -5.69 10.16 -0.91
CA ILE A 91 -5.78 9.08 -1.92
C ILE A 91 -7.16 9.07 -2.58
N VAL A 92 -8.22 9.12 -1.77
CA VAL A 92 -9.62 9.12 -2.25
C VAL A 92 -9.98 10.45 -2.94
N GLY A 93 -9.29 11.53 -2.58
CA GLY A 93 -9.43 12.87 -3.16
C GLY A 93 -8.85 13.02 -4.57
N ILE A 94 -8.09 12.02 -5.07
CA ILE A 94 -7.65 12.03 -6.47
C ILE A 94 -8.85 11.71 -7.37
N GLN A 95 -9.23 12.66 -8.21
CA GLN A 95 -10.40 12.55 -9.09
C GLN A 95 -10.03 12.62 -10.57
N ASP A 96 -10.92 12.10 -11.42
CA ASP A 96 -10.92 12.36 -12.85
C ASP A 96 -11.50 13.74 -13.17
N ASP A 97 -11.50 14.10 -14.46
CA ASP A 97 -11.99 15.41 -14.92
C ASP A 97 -13.52 15.57 -14.74
N ASN A 98 -14.23 14.48 -14.40
CA ASN A 98 -15.68 14.45 -14.12
C ASN A 98 -15.99 14.35 -12.62
N SER A 99 -15.00 14.58 -11.75
CA SER A 99 -15.12 14.46 -10.29
C SER A 99 -15.43 13.04 -9.78
N ASN A 100 -15.17 12.00 -10.58
CA ASN A 100 -15.23 10.63 -10.11
C ASN A 100 -13.91 10.27 -9.40
N PRO A 101 -13.94 9.47 -8.32
CA PRO A 101 -12.72 9.02 -7.65
C PRO A 101 -11.89 8.18 -8.62
N ALA A 102 -10.58 8.47 -8.69
CA ALA A 102 -9.65 7.75 -9.55
C ALA A 102 -9.24 6.39 -8.94
N PHE A 103 -9.29 6.30 -7.61
CA PHE A 103 -8.86 5.13 -6.86
C PHE A 103 -9.93 4.67 -5.86
N ASN A 104 -10.00 3.36 -5.68
CA ASN A 104 -10.72 2.72 -4.59
C ASN A 104 -9.71 2.25 -3.54
N LEU A 105 -9.86 2.71 -2.31
CA LEU A 105 -9.15 2.21 -1.14
C LEU A 105 -10.05 1.16 -0.46
N ASN A 106 -9.74 -0.11 -0.67
CA ASN A 106 -10.51 -1.20 -0.08
C ASN A 106 -9.80 -1.71 1.16
N TYR A 107 -10.49 -1.61 2.29
CA TYR A 107 -10.02 -2.20 3.52
C TYR A 107 -10.34 -3.68 3.51
N SER A 108 -9.32 -4.52 3.50
CA SER A 108 -9.49 -5.97 3.51
C SER A 108 -8.83 -6.52 4.76
N PRO A 109 -9.60 -6.74 5.86
CA PRO A 109 -9.10 -7.43 7.02
C PRO A 109 -8.91 -8.89 6.61
N LEU A 110 -7.74 -9.21 6.07
CA LEU A 110 -7.36 -10.62 5.92
C LEU A 110 -7.25 -11.17 7.34
N ALA A 111 -7.83 -12.35 7.59
CA ALA A 111 -7.79 -13.01 8.91
C ALA A 111 -6.37 -13.20 9.46
N LEU A 112 -5.35 -13.11 8.59
CA LEU A 112 -3.92 -13.20 8.91
C LEU A 112 -3.21 -11.83 8.98
N ASN A 113 -3.83 -10.75 8.48
CA ASN A 113 -3.18 -9.45 8.30
C ASN A 113 -4.15 -8.32 8.68
N VAL A 114 -4.24 -8.06 9.98
CA VAL A 114 -5.19 -7.10 10.58
C VAL A 114 -4.97 -5.65 10.16
N ALA A 115 -3.80 -5.32 9.59
CA ALA A 115 -3.44 -3.97 9.16
C ALA A 115 -3.46 -3.80 7.63
N HIS A 116 -4.23 -4.57 6.87
CA HIS A 116 -4.14 -4.60 5.40
C HIS A 116 -5.25 -3.82 4.69
N ALA A 117 -4.86 -3.07 3.65
CA ALA A 117 -5.76 -2.47 2.68
C ALA A 117 -5.16 -2.60 1.26
N ASP A 118 -5.98 -2.41 0.23
CA ASP A 118 -5.55 -2.36 -1.16
C ASP A 118 -6.02 -1.09 -1.87
N ILE A 119 -5.13 -0.51 -2.68
CA ILE A 119 -5.46 0.60 -3.58
C ILE A 119 -5.60 0.04 -4.98
N LYS A 120 -6.75 0.30 -5.61
CA LYS A 120 -7.05 -0.08 -7.00
C LYS A 120 -7.51 1.12 -7.78
N PHE A 121 -7.37 1.09 -9.10
CA PHE A 121 -8.12 2.01 -9.95
C PHE A 121 -9.62 1.81 -9.73
N SER A 122 -10.36 2.92 -9.75
CA SER A 122 -11.82 2.85 -9.82
C SER A 122 -12.26 2.22 -11.14
N SER A 123 -13.51 1.77 -11.22
CA SER A 123 -14.07 1.17 -12.44
C SER A 123 -13.95 2.11 -13.65
N PHE A 124 -14.08 3.41 -13.43
CA PHE A 124 -13.93 4.44 -14.46
C PHE A 124 -12.50 4.45 -15.02
N ILE A 125 -11.51 4.57 -14.14
CA ILE A 125 -10.10 4.62 -14.55
C ILE A 125 -9.62 3.28 -15.10
N ALA A 126 -10.12 2.15 -14.58
CA ALA A 126 -9.71 0.82 -15.02
C ALA A 126 -9.95 0.58 -16.52
N SER A 127 -10.96 1.22 -17.11
CA SER A 127 -11.27 1.14 -18.55
C SER A 127 -10.40 2.03 -19.46
N LEU A 128 -9.60 2.93 -18.89
CA LEU A 128 -8.78 3.88 -19.63
C LEU A 128 -7.53 3.24 -20.24
N THR A 129 -6.83 4.01 -21.08
CA THR A 129 -5.59 3.57 -21.70
C THR A 129 -4.41 3.61 -20.73
N ARG A 130 -3.36 2.84 -21.05
CA ARG A 130 -2.10 2.84 -20.28
C ARG A 130 -1.45 4.24 -20.19
N ALA A 131 -1.67 5.12 -21.17
CA ALA A 131 -1.14 6.48 -21.14
C ALA A 131 -1.85 7.32 -20.08
N GLU A 132 -3.16 7.18 -19.96
CA GLU A 132 -3.98 7.87 -18.96
C GLU A 132 -3.73 7.30 -17.56
N HIS A 133 -3.57 5.98 -17.42
CA HIS A 133 -3.17 5.37 -16.15
C HIS A 133 -1.86 5.96 -15.60
N LYS A 134 -0.92 6.38 -16.46
CA LYS A 134 0.32 7.02 -16.01
C LYS A 134 0.07 8.37 -15.32
N LYS A 135 -0.93 9.16 -15.76
CA LYS A 135 -1.34 10.42 -15.11
C LYS A 135 -1.77 10.14 -13.68
N TYR A 136 -2.77 9.27 -13.51
CA TYR A 136 -3.33 8.94 -12.20
C TYR A 136 -2.33 8.24 -11.29
N ARG A 137 -1.50 7.34 -11.83
CA ARG A 137 -0.39 6.73 -11.09
C ARG A 137 0.57 7.77 -10.53
N LYS A 138 0.90 8.80 -11.31
CA LYS A 138 1.80 9.87 -10.85
C LYS A 138 1.15 10.67 -9.72
N LEU A 139 -0.12 11.06 -9.88
CA LEU A 139 -0.89 11.73 -8.83
C LEU A 139 -0.93 10.91 -7.53
N LEU A 140 -1.12 9.58 -7.65
CA LEU A 140 -1.06 8.69 -6.51
C LEU A 140 0.33 8.69 -5.87
N MET A 141 1.42 8.68 -6.64
CA MET A 141 2.75 8.78 -6.04
C MET A 141 3.00 10.11 -5.33
N ASP A 142 2.47 11.20 -5.88
CA ASP A 142 2.73 12.55 -5.38
C ASP A 142 2.07 12.79 -4.00
N VAL A 143 1.00 12.06 -3.65
CA VAL A 143 0.38 12.11 -2.30
C VAL A 143 1.13 11.29 -1.25
N PHE A 144 2.02 10.39 -1.65
CA PHE A 144 2.83 9.60 -0.71
C PHE A 144 4.13 10.30 -0.35
N ILE A 145 4.32 10.62 0.93
CA ILE A 145 5.53 11.24 1.47
C ILE A 145 6.45 10.21 2.12
N ILE A 146 7.77 10.43 2.04
CA ILE A 146 8.78 9.61 2.71
C ILE A 146 8.76 9.94 4.21
N LYS A 147 8.71 8.91 5.07
CA LYS A 147 8.76 9.04 6.53
C LYS A 147 10.12 8.66 7.09
#